data_AF-A0A223I1E2-F1
#
_entry.id   AF-A0A223I1E2-F1
#
_cell.length_a   1.000
_cell.length_b   1.000
_cell.length_c   1.000
_cell.angle_alpha   90.00
_cell.angle_beta   90.00
_cell.angle_gamma   90.00
#
_symmetry.space_group_name_H-M   'P 1'
#
loop_
_entity.id
_entity.type
_entity.pdbx_description
1 polymer ?
#
loop_
_entity_poly.entity_id
_entity_poly.type
_entity_poly.pdbx_seq_one_letter_code
_entity_poly.pdbx_strand_id
1 'polypeptide(L)'
;MGIKSDLQVVALRKAYEFVDRDPETNIPKLVYFLDKFIPPGILDEQIDAVKKVISETESNWYKYIMSLWTDIDDDVRKKIFENFVINASLKWGDINEELQEKYNCNIPWALLIDPTSACNLQCTGCWAAEYGNKLNLTYNELNNIICQAKELGVRFFLYSGGRASCKKGGHHPLV
;
A
#
# COMPACT_ATOMS: atom_id res chain seq x y z
N MET A 1 12.04 17.72 5.02
CA MET A 1 12.30 16.76 3.92
C MET A 1 13.76 16.87 3.53
N GLY A 2 14.57 15.90 3.95
CA GLY A 2 16.01 15.92 3.71
C GLY A 2 16.35 15.41 2.31
N ILE A 3 17.42 15.93 1.72
CA ILE A 3 17.99 15.56 0.40
C ILE A 3 18.14 14.03 0.20
N LYS A 4 18.28 13.27 1.30
CA LYS A 4 18.37 11.81 1.30
C LYS A 4 17.13 11.14 0.72
N SER A 5 15.92 11.60 1.03
CA SER A 5 14.69 10.94 0.55
C SER A 5 14.45 11.20 -0.93
N ASP A 6 14.77 12.39 -1.45
CA ASP A 6 14.62 12.68 -2.88
C ASP A 6 15.56 11.85 -3.77
N LEU A 7 16.81 11.64 -3.32
CA LEU A 7 17.75 10.77 -4.04
C LEU A 7 17.29 9.31 -3.99
N GLN A 8 16.82 8.82 -2.84
CA GLN A 8 16.26 7.47 -2.70
C GLN A 8 15.01 7.29 -3.58
N VAL A 9 14.14 8.29 -3.67
CA VAL A 9 12.97 8.29 -4.56
C VAL A 9 13.39 8.14 -6.02
N VAL A 10 14.39 8.90 -6.48
CA VAL A 10 14.92 8.80 -7.85
C VAL A 10 15.51 7.41 -8.09
N ALA A 11 16.28 6.88 -7.13
CA ALA A 11 16.86 5.54 -7.23
C ALA A 11 15.78 4.45 -7.33
N LEU A 12 14.73 4.51 -6.50
CA LEU A 12 13.61 3.56 -6.54
C LEU A 12 12.84 3.63 -7.86
N ARG A 13 12.59 4.83 -8.40
CA ARG A 13 11.96 4.98 -9.71
C ARG A 13 12.81 4.38 -10.83
N LYS A 14 14.14 4.55 -10.77
CA LYS A 14 15.06 3.92 -11.73
C LYS A 14 15.12 2.40 -11.58
N ALA A 15 15.08 1.88 -10.36
CA ALA A 15 14.99 0.44 -10.11
C ALA A 15 13.68 -0.13 -10.68
N TYR A 16 12.56 0.57 -10.50
CA TYR A 16 11.29 0.22 -11.12
C TYR A 16 11.40 0.22 -12.65
N GLU A 17 11.86 1.32 -13.26
CA GLU A 17 12.05 1.40 -14.72
C GLU A 17 13.00 0.31 -15.27
N PHE A 18 14.00 -0.09 -14.49
CA PHE A 18 14.89 -1.19 -14.86
C PHE A 18 14.14 -2.52 -14.88
N VAL A 19 13.40 -2.84 -13.81
CA VAL A 19 12.57 -4.05 -13.74
C VAL A 19 11.51 -4.05 -14.85
N ASP A 20 10.85 -2.92 -15.05
CA ASP A 20 9.69 -2.79 -15.94
C ASP A 20 10.00 -3.10 -17.42
N ARG A 21 11.26 -2.94 -17.83
CA ARG A 21 11.70 -3.24 -19.20
C ARG A 21 11.77 -4.73 -19.52
N ASP A 22 12.13 -5.54 -18.54
CA ASP A 22 12.33 -6.99 -18.68
C ASP A 22 12.32 -7.61 -17.27
N PRO A 23 11.13 -7.88 -16.70
CA PRO A 23 10.99 -8.31 -15.32
C PRO A 23 11.65 -9.68 -15.08
N GLU A 24 11.57 -10.60 -16.04
CA GLU A 24 12.16 -11.94 -15.96
C GLU A 24 13.67 -11.89 -15.75
N THR A 25 14.35 -11.02 -16.50
CA THR A 25 15.81 -10.88 -16.39
C THR A 25 16.23 -9.92 -15.28
N ASN A 26 15.47 -8.84 -15.06
CA ASN A 26 15.93 -7.72 -14.24
C ASN A 26 15.54 -7.85 -12.75
N ILE A 27 14.47 -8.57 -12.41
CA ILE A 27 14.16 -8.87 -10.99
C ILE A 27 15.29 -9.69 -10.36
N PRO A 28 15.75 -10.82 -10.96
CA PRO A 28 16.88 -11.56 -10.40
C PRO A 28 18.13 -10.70 -10.23
N LYS A 29 18.50 -9.94 -11.26
CA LYS A 29 19.67 -9.04 -11.19
C LYS A 29 19.57 -8.05 -10.04
N LEU A 30 18.40 -7.46 -9.84
CA LEU A 30 18.17 -6.51 -8.75
C LEU A 30 18.26 -7.19 -7.38
N VAL A 31 17.66 -8.38 -7.22
CA VAL A 31 17.68 -9.13 -5.95
C VAL A 31 19.11 -9.54 -5.57
N TYR A 32 19.89 -10.08 -6.52
CA TYR A 32 21.31 -10.42 -6.28
C TYR A 32 22.19 -9.19 -6.03
N PHE A 33 21.87 -8.06 -6.66
CA PHE A 33 22.52 -6.80 -6.33
C PHE A 33 22.22 -6.42 -4.88
N LEU A 34 20.95 -6.39 -4.47
CA LEU A 34 20.55 -6.02 -3.10
C LEU A 34 21.21 -6.93 -2.06
N ASP A 35 21.22 -8.25 -2.29
CA ASP A 35 21.90 -9.23 -1.44
C ASP A 35 23.38 -8.93 -1.18
N LYS A 36 24.08 -8.39 -2.19
CA LYS A 36 25.50 -8.07 -2.08
C LYS A 36 25.77 -6.74 -1.36
N PHE A 37 24.84 -5.79 -1.46
CA PHE A 37 25.04 -4.42 -0.99
C PHE A 37 24.34 -4.12 0.34
N ILE A 38 23.34 -4.89 0.73
CA ILE A 38 22.66 -4.76 2.01
C ILE A 38 23.49 -5.49 3.08
N PRO A 39 23.82 -4.83 4.21
CA PRO A 39 24.50 -5.51 5.31
C PRO A 39 23.72 -6.74 5.81
N PRO A 40 24.41 -7.84 6.15
CA PRO A 40 23.77 -9.05 6.66
C PRO A 40 23.00 -8.77 7.95
N GLY A 41 21.87 -9.45 8.12
CA GLY A 41 20.97 -9.35 9.28
C GLY A 41 19.86 -8.31 9.14
N ILE A 42 19.77 -7.60 8.00
CA ILE A 42 18.74 -6.55 7.79
C ILE A 42 17.54 -7.09 7.01
N LEU A 43 17.76 -7.78 5.89
CA LEU A 43 16.68 -8.30 5.02
C LEU A 43 16.93 -9.74 4.53
N ASP A 44 17.77 -10.50 5.22
CA ASP A 44 18.24 -11.81 4.74
C ASP A 44 17.07 -12.76 4.43
N GLU A 45 16.11 -12.87 5.36
CA GLU A 45 14.94 -13.74 5.18
C GLU A 45 14.08 -13.33 3.98
N GLN A 46 13.87 -12.02 3.78
CA GLN A 46 13.07 -11.50 2.68
C GLN A 46 13.79 -11.72 1.34
N ILE A 47 15.10 -11.49 1.30
CA ILE A 47 15.92 -11.69 0.10
C ILE A 47 15.94 -13.18 -0.27
N ASP A 48 16.12 -14.08 0.68
CA ASP A 48 16.13 -15.52 0.44
C ASP A 48 14.78 -16.04 -0.02
N ALA A 49 13.68 -15.55 0.56
CA ALA A 49 12.32 -15.86 0.10
C ALA A 49 12.12 -15.44 -1.36
N VAL A 50 12.55 -14.22 -1.73
CA VAL A 50 12.43 -13.73 -3.10
C VAL A 50 13.33 -14.54 -4.05
N LYS A 51 14.59 -14.80 -3.68
CA LYS A 51 15.52 -15.65 -4.45
C LYS A 51 14.93 -17.02 -4.74
N LYS A 52 14.31 -17.65 -3.75
CA LYS A 52 13.62 -18.93 -3.92
C LYS A 52 12.53 -18.82 -4.97
N VAL A 53 11.64 -17.84 -4.85
CA VAL A 53 10.54 -17.63 -5.80
C VAL A 53 11.04 -17.40 -7.22
N ILE A 54 12.07 -16.58 -7.42
CA ILE A 54 12.60 -16.29 -8.77
C ILE A 54 13.38 -17.47 -9.38
N SER A 55 13.89 -18.39 -8.55
CA SER A 55 14.62 -19.58 -9.03
C SER A 55 13.69 -20.73 -9.45
N GLU A 56 12.47 -20.77 -8.92
CA GLU A 56 11.48 -21.81 -9.18
C GLU A 56 10.43 -21.31 -10.20
N THR A 57 10.81 -21.22 -11.48
CA THR A 57 9.98 -20.60 -12.54
C THR A 57 8.62 -21.29 -12.76
N GLU A 58 8.50 -22.56 -12.38
CA GLU A 58 7.24 -23.31 -12.46
C GLU A 58 6.31 -23.10 -11.26
N SER A 59 6.78 -22.45 -10.20
CA SER A 59 6.00 -22.20 -8.99
C SER A 59 4.86 -21.21 -9.22
N ASN A 60 3.79 -21.37 -8.46
CA ASN A 60 2.67 -20.42 -8.48
C ASN A 60 3.10 -18.99 -8.10
N TRP A 61 4.10 -18.86 -7.23
CA TRP A 61 4.62 -17.56 -6.80
C TRP A 61 5.38 -16.85 -7.92
N TYR A 62 6.21 -17.57 -8.67
CA TYR A 62 6.87 -17.01 -9.84
C TYR A 62 5.85 -16.52 -10.87
N LYS A 63 4.91 -17.41 -11.22
CA LYS A 63 3.83 -17.12 -12.17
C LYS A 63 3.01 -15.90 -11.72
N TYR A 64 2.68 -15.80 -10.43
CA TYR A 64 1.97 -14.65 -9.87
C TYR A 64 2.76 -13.34 -9.98
N ILE A 65 4.06 -13.33 -9.65
CA ILE A 65 4.87 -12.11 -9.76
C ILE A 65 4.99 -11.69 -11.23
N MET A 66 5.24 -12.63 -12.15
CA MET A 66 5.31 -12.31 -13.58
C MET A 66 3.98 -11.82 -14.13
N SER A 67 2.85 -12.33 -13.61
CA SER A 67 1.53 -11.92 -14.08
C SER A 67 1.21 -10.45 -13.77
N LEU A 68 1.93 -9.81 -12.83
CA LEU A 68 1.83 -8.36 -12.62
C LEU A 68 2.24 -7.55 -13.86
N TRP A 69 3.06 -8.11 -14.76
CA TRP A 69 3.47 -7.49 -16.02
C TRP A 69 2.63 -7.92 -17.23
N THR A 70 1.77 -8.94 -17.09
CA THR A 70 0.86 -9.37 -18.17
C THR A 70 -0.58 -8.95 -17.95
N ASP A 71 -1.02 -8.93 -16.69
CA ASP A 71 -2.44 -8.78 -16.32
C ASP A 71 -2.77 -7.35 -15.87
N ILE A 72 -1.76 -6.58 -15.46
CA ILE A 72 -1.92 -5.22 -14.94
C ILE A 72 -1.35 -4.22 -15.95
N ASP A 73 -2.14 -3.20 -16.26
CA ASP A 73 -1.73 -2.06 -17.08
C ASP A 73 -0.49 -1.35 -16.48
N ASP A 74 0.41 -0.93 -17.36
CA ASP A 74 1.71 -0.36 -16.98
C ASP A 74 1.57 0.91 -16.12
N ASP A 75 0.64 1.79 -16.46
CA ASP A 75 0.41 3.01 -15.69
C ASP A 75 -0.20 2.70 -14.33
N VAL A 76 -1.09 1.70 -14.25
CA VAL A 76 -1.65 1.23 -12.97
C VAL A 76 -0.55 0.65 -12.08
N ARG A 77 0.27 -0.26 -12.60
CA ARG A 77 1.40 -0.88 -11.88
C ARG A 77 2.37 0.19 -11.37
N LYS A 78 2.71 1.17 -12.21
CA LYS A 78 3.57 2.31 -11.83
C LYS A 78 2.96 3.17 -10.74
N LYS A 79 1.66 3.44 -10.79
CA LYS A 79 0.96 4.20 -9.73
C LYS A 79 0.87 3.43 -8.42
N ILE A 80 0.71 2.11 -8.47
CA ILE A 80 0.81 1.26 -7.28
C ILE A 80 2.21 1.38 -6.68
N PHE A 81 3.27 1.20 -7.48
CA PHE A 81 4.64 1.34 -6.98
C PHE A 81 4.90 2.73 -6.36
N GLU A 82 4.52 3.80 -7.06
CA GLU A 82 4.70 5.18 -6.59
C GLU A 82 3.93 5.47 -5.29
N ASN A 83 2.69 4.97 -5.16
CA ASN A 83 1.89 5.26 -3.98
C ASN A 83 2.26 4.39 -2.78
N PHE A 84 2.51 3.09 -2.99
CA PHE A 84 2.73 2.15 -1.89
C PHE A 84 4.20 2.14 -1.45
N VAL A 85 5.14 2.04 -2.38
CA VAL A 85 6.57 1.93 -2.05
C VAL A 85 7.14 3.31 -1.75
N ILE A 86 6.94 4.27 -2.66
CA ILE A 86 7.57 5.59 -2.53
C ILE A 86 6.82 6.46 -1.53
N ASN A 87 5.52 6.69 -1.73
CA ASN A 87 4.78 7.59 -0.85
C ASN A 87 4.53 6.95 0.51
N ALA A 88 3.87 5.79 0.59
CA ALA A 88 3.46 5.25 1.89
C ALA A 88 4.61 4.74 2.75
N SER A 89 5.65 4.16 2.16
CA SER A 89 6.73 3.54 2.95
C SER A 89 8.00 4.40 3.06
N LEU A 90 8.44 5.07 2.00
CA LEU A 90 9.70 5.82 2.02
C LEU A 90 9.53 7.28 2.44
N LYS A 91 8.77 8.06 1.66
CA LYS A 91 8.80 9.53 1.71
C LYS A 91 8.32 10.11 3.05
N TRP A 92 7.45 9.39 3.74
CA TRP A 92 6.84 9.82 4.99
C TRP A 92 7.21 8.94 6.18
N GLY A 93 8.09 7.95 5.97
CA GLY A 93 8.60 7.06 7.02
C GLY A 93 9.34 7.84 8.10
N ASP A 94 10.31 8.69 7.72
CA ASP A 94 11.10 9.51 8.67
C ASP A 94 10.19 10.36 9.58
N ILE A 95 9.18 11.03 9.00
CA ILE A 95 8.23 11.85 9.79
C ILE A 95 7.39 10.97 10.71
N ASN A 96 7.00 9.79 10.26
CA ASN A 96 6.26 8.85 11.09
C ASN A 96 7.11 8.40 12.30
N GLU A 97 8.35 7.96 12.06
CA GLU A 97 9.30 7.55 13.10
C GLU A 97 9.60 8.67 14.10
N GLU A 98 9.92 9.88 13.61
CA GLU A 98 10.17 11.06 14.46
C GLU A 98 8.97 11.37 15.38
N LEU A 99 7.74 11.25 14.86
CA LEU A 99 6.53 11.52 15.64
C LEU A 99 6.19 10.37 16.60
N GLN A 100 6.48 9.12 16.23
CA GLN A 100 6.34 7.97 17.14
C GLN A 100 7.24 8.12 18.36
N GLU A 101 8.51 8.50 18.15
CA GLU A 101 9.45 8.78 19.23
C GLU A 101 8.98 9.97 20.08
N LYS A 102 8.59 11.07 19.44
CA LYS A 102 8.14 12.30 20.11
C LYS A 102 6.92 12.07 21.00
N TYR A 103 5.92 11.34 20.51
CA TYR A 103 4.68 11.08 21.26
C TYR A 103 4.74 9.81 22.10
N ASN A 104 5.83 9.04 22.01
CA ASN A 104 6.02 7.76 22.66
C ASN A 104 4.82 6.82 22.44
N CYS A 105 4.35 6.74 21.18
CA CYS A 105 3.21 5.92 20.80
C CYS A 105 3.36 5.40 19.37
N ASN A 106 2.70 4.29 19.08
CA ASN A 106 2.68 3.74 17.73
C ASN A 106 1.79 4.60 16.82
N ILE A 107 2.31 5.01 15.67
CA ILE A 107 1.55 5.67 14.61
C ILE A 107 1.44 4.69 13.44
N PRO A 108 0.23 4.28 13.05
CA PRO A 108 0.08 3.20 12.09
C PRO A 108 0.54 3.61 10.69
N TRP A 109 1.15 2.69 9.95
CA TRP A 109 1.48 2.88 8.53
C TRP A 109 0.23 3.01 7.64
N ALA A 110 -0.84 2.29 8.01
CA ALA A 110 -2.11 2.25 7.31
C ALA A 110 -3.28 2.61 8.22
N LEU A 111 -4.28 3.33 7.70
CA LEU A 111 -5.50 3.63 8.41
C LEU A 111 -6.70 3.00 7.69
N LEU A 112 -7.34 2.03 8.37
CA LEU A 112 -8.63 1.47 7.96
C LEU A 112 -9.75 2.34 8.53
N ILE A 113 -10.60 2.88 7.66
CA ILE A 113 -11.71 3.74 8.02
C ILE A 113 -12.99 3.13 7.45
N ASP A 114 -14.04 3.12 8.25
CA ASP A 114 -15.39 2.78 7.79
C ASP A 114 -16.21 4.08 7.68
N PRO A 115 -16.30 4.71 6.48
CA PRO A 115 -16.99 5.99 6.35
C PRO A 115 -18.49 5.88 6.61
N THR A 116 -19.04 4.68 6.46
CA THR A 116 -20.45 4.38 6.65
C THR A 116 -20.61 2.91 7.04
N SER A 117 -21.54 2.62 7.94
CA SER A 117 -22.03 1.25 8.16
C SER A 117 -23.19 0.89 7.22
N ALA A 118 -23.67 1.83 6.40
CA ALA A 118 -24.86 1.63 5.59
C ALA A 118 -24.62 0.65 4.43
N CYS A 119 -25.45 -0.38 4.34
CA CYS A 119 -25.35 -1.40 3.31
C CYS A 119 -26.74 -1.81 2.82
N ASN A 120 -26.87 -2.04 1.52
CA ASN A 120 -28.10 -2.55 0.89
C ASN A 120 -28.15 -4.09 0.83
N LEU A 121 -27.20 -4.78 1.46
CA LEU A 121 -27.16 -6.24 1.57
C LEU A 121 -27.24 -6.68 3.04
N GLN A 122 -27.54 -7.96 3.25
CA GLN A 122 -27.63 -8.60 4.57
C GLN A 122 -26.81 -9.89 4.58
N CYS A 123 -25.50 -9.77 4.33
CA CYS A 123 -24.62 -10.92 4.29
C CYS A 123 -24.51 -11.56 5.68
N THR A 124 -24.63 -12.89 5.76
CA THR A 124 -24.42 -13.65 7.00
C THR A 124 -23.02 -13.38 7.55
N GLY A 125 -22.92 -12.96 8.81
CA GLY A 125 -21.65 -12.65 9.48
C GLY A 125 -21.09 -11.25 9.19
N CYS A 126 -21.85 -10.36 8.55
CA CYS A 126 -21.41 -8.99 8.27
C CYS A 126 -21.69 -8.05 9.45
N TRP A 127 -20.63 -7.57 10.10
CA TRP A 127 -20.73 -6.60 11.19
C TRP A 127 -21.41 -5.28 10.78
N ALA A 128 -21.22 -4.82 9.54
CA ALA A 128 -21.83 -3.58 9.05
C ALA A 128 -23.37 -3.69 8.98
N ALA A 129 -23.88 -4.88 8.65
CA ALA A 129 -25.32 -5.15 8.65
C ALA A 129 -25.91 -5.14 10.08
N GLU A 130 -25.13 -5.56 11.08
CA GLU A 130 -25.55 -5.54 12.50
C GLU A 130 -25.65 -4.11 13.05
N TYR A 131 -24.77 -3.21 12.62
CA TYR A 131 -24.82 -1.79 13.02
C TYR A 131 -25.87 -0.98 12.25
N GLY A 132 -26.40 -1.51 11.14
CA GLY A 132 -27.37 -0.85 10.29
C GLY A 132 -26.84 0.47 9.71
N ASN A 133 -27.70 1.48 9.54
CA ASN A 133 -27.32 2.75 8.90
C ASN A 133 -26.99 3.87 9.89
N LYS A 134 -26.59 3.53 11.12
CA LYS A 134 -26.49 4.50 12.22
C LYS A 134 -25.13 5.20 12.32
N LEU A 135 -24.06 4.58 11.82
CA LEU A 135 -22.69 5.11 11.91
C LEU A 135 -22.28 5.65 10.55
N ASN A 136 -22.19 6.97 10.41
CA ASN A 136 -21.77 7.61 9.16
C ASN A 136 -20.92 8.83 9.50
N LEU A 137 -19.76 8.92 8.84
CA LEU A 137 -18.97 10.14 8.80
C LEU A 137 -19.54 11.07 7.73
N THR A 138 -19.64 12.34 8.06
CA THR A 138 -19.78 13.39 7.05
C THR A 138 -18.48 13.48 6.24
N TYR A 139 -18.57 14.04 5.04
CA TYR A 139 -17.38 14.29 4.21
C TYR A 139 -16.34 15.16 4.95
N ASN A 140 -16.80 16.17 5.70
CA ASN A 140 -15.91 17.05 6.46
C ASN A 140 -15.19 16.33 7.59
N GLU A 141 -15.88 15.44 8.32
CA GLU A 141 -15.25 14.61 9.35
C GLU A 141 -14.21 13.67 8.75
N LEU A 142 -14.57 12.96 7.67
CA LEU A 142 -13.64 12.07 6.97
C LEU A 142 -12.42 12.84 6.44
N ASN A 143 -12.63 13.99 5.80
CA ASN A 143 -11.55 14.84 5.31
C ASN A 143 -10.65 15.32 6.46
N ASN A 144 -11.24 15.74 7.59
CA ASN A 144 -10.48 16.16 8.76
C ASN A 144 -9.62 15.03 9.34
N ILE A 145 -10.18 13.81 9.45
CA ILE A 145 -9.45 12.61 9.90
C ILE A 145 -8.27 12.32 8.95
N ILE A 146 -8.51 12.37 7.63
CA ILE A 146 -7.47 12.13 6.64
C ILE A 146 -6.38 13.19 6.74
N CYS A 147 -6.72 14.48 6.87
CA CYS A 147 -5.75 15.57 7.02
C CYS A 147 -4.86 15.36 8.26
N GLN A 148 -5.44 15.01 9.40
CA GLN A 148 -4.68 14.71 10.62
C GLN A 148 -3.76 13.49 10.44
N ALA A 149 -4.27 12.40 9.88
CA ALA A 149 -3.47 11.21 9.62
C ALA A 149 -2.28 11.52 8.68
N LYS A 150 -2.51 12.38 7.69
CA LYS A 150 -1.50 12.87 6.75
C LYS A 150 -0.39 13.71 7.40
N GLU A 151 -0.68 14.43 8.48
CA GLU A 151 0.31 15.15 9.30
C GLU A 151 1.18 14.19 10.12
N LEU A 152 0.63 13.03 10.47
CA LEU A 152 1.33 11.93 11.17
C LEU A 152 2.12 11.00 10.22
N GLY A 153 2.25 11.37 8.94
CA GLY A 153 2.96 10.55 7.95
C GLY A 153 2.15 9.38 7.37
N VAL A 154 0.88 9.20 7.76
CA VAL A 154 0.02 8.12 7.22
C VAL A 154 -0.43 8.48 5.81
N ARG A 155 -0.17 7.59 4.85
CA ARG A 155 -0.54 7.77 3.43
C ARG A 155 -1.37 6.63 2.86
N PHE A 156 -1.42 5.48 3.53
CA PHE A 156 -2.20 4.35 3.07
C PHE A 156 -3.55 4.30 3.79
N PHE A 157 -4.62 4.53 3.04
CA PHE A 157 -5.98 4.58 3.55
C PHE A 157 -6.79 3.44 2.94
N LEU A 158 -7.38 2.63 3.80
CA LEU A 158 -8.28 1.55 3.43
C LEU A 158 -9.69 1.97 3.81
N TYR A 159 -10.63 1.84 2.87
CA TYR A 159 -12.05 2.08 3.15
C TYR A 159 -12.80 0.76 3.22
N SER A 160 -13.51 0.58 4.31
CA SER A 160 -14.35 -0.57 4.62
C SER A 160 -15.73 -0.06 5.07
N GLY A 161 -16.53 -0.92 5.69
CA GLY A 161 -17.81 -0.61 6.28
C GLY A 161 -18.95 -1.28 5.54
N GLY A 162 -20.06 -0.55 5.43
CA GLY A 162 -21.13 -0.91 4.52
C GLY A 162 -20.71 -0.73 3.06
N ARG A 163 -21.67 -0.71 2.14
CA ARG A 163 -21.35 -0.47 0.74
C ARG A 163 -21.03 1.02 0.58
N ALA A 164 -19.76 1.35 0.32
CA ALA A 164 -19.30 2.74 0.19
C ALA A 164 -20.09 3.60 -0.82
N SER A 165 -20.75 2.98 -1.82
CA SER A 165 -21.62 3.66 -2.77
C SER A 165 -23.04 3.96 -2.26
N CYS A 166 -23.46 3.36 -1.15
CA CYS A 166 -24.75 3.64 -0.51
C CYS A 166 -24.63 4.88 0.38
N LYS A 167 -24.74 6.08 -0.20
CA LYS A 167 -25.03 7.28 0.59
C LYS A 167 -26.50 7.26 1.05
N LYS A 168 -26.78 7.91 2.19
CA LYS A 168 -28.14 8.13 2.73
C LYS A 168 -29.12 8.50 1.60
N GLY A 169 -30.08 7.63 1.32
CA GLY A 169 -31.26 7.92 0.50
C GLY A 169 -31.18 7.59 -0.99
N GLY A 170 -30.17 6.88 -1.49
CA GLY A 170 -30.09 6.55 -2.92
C GLY A 170 -30.01 5.06 -3.21
N HIS A 171 -31.04 4.50 -3.84
CA HIS A 171 -31.02 3.19 -4.49
C HIS A 171 -30.11 3.11 -5.73
N HIS A 172 -29.27 4.11 -5.98
CA HIS A 172 -28.41 4.15 -7.16
C HIS A 172 -26.92 3.95 -6.81
N PRO A 173 -26.22 3.03 -7.51
CA PRO A 173 -24.78 2.94 -7.43
C PRO A 173 -24.16 4.23 -7.98
N LEU A 174 -23.04 4.65 -7.35
CA LEU A 174 -22.14 5.65 -7.91
C LEU A 174 -21.65 5.12 -9.27
N VAL A 175 -22.15 5.73 -10.35
CA VAL A 175 -21.51 5.76 -11.67
C VAL A 175 -21.18 7.20 -11.97
#